data_AF-A0A1I0S047-F1
#
_entry.id   AF-A0A1I0S047-F1
#
_cell.length_a   1.000
_cell.length_b   1.000
_cell.length_c   1.000
_cell.angle_alpha   90.00
_cell.angle_beta   90.00
_cell.angle_gamma   90.00
#
_symmetry.space_group_name_H-M   'P 1'
#
loop_
_entity.id
_entity.type
_entity.pdbx_description
1 polymer ?
#
loop_
_entity_poly.entity_id
_entity_poly.type
_entity_poly.pdbx_seq_one_letter_code
_entity_poly.pdbx_strand_id
1 'polypeptide(L)'
;MTTIKTLTLAMGAAAFLGAQNSPKFECKEPTVQRTIVQNDHQPAGTLGKENKIQVALLLDTSNSMDGLIDQAKSRLWNIVNTLTTLKYDGQAPQVEIALYEYGNDGLRDENYIRQVTPLTQDLDLVSEKLFALRTNGGSEYCGAVIRDASMNLNWDGNEKSMKLIYIAGNEPFDQGKINYKEVISTAKRKNIYTNTIFCGSRDEGIQTFWQNGATIGDGKYFNIDSDRKVIYIETPYDVRISQCNAKLNDTYIYYGSHGSEYKTKQIAQDRNAEVQSVSNAVERTVAKAKKNAYKNDHWDLVDKAEKDKAYISNLKQEELPSELKGKSSTEIQKIVAQKSSERDKIQKEIEELSKKRQDFIDAEMKKKGSADSDDLGKAIEKSILELAKKNGYSS
;
A
#
# COMPACT_ATOMS: atom_id res chain seq x y z
N MET A 1 63.30 -34.78 -20.77
CA MET A 1 64.51 -34.91 -19.93
C MET A 1 64.90 -33.52 -19.48
N THR A 2 64.37 -33.07 -18.33
CA THR A 2 65.13 -32.95 -17.07
C THR A 2 66.40 -32.10 -17.20
N THR A 3 66.37 -30.85 -16.71
CA THR A 3 67.08 -30.52 -15.46
C THR A 3 66.71 -29.12 -14.95
N ILE A 4 66.31 -29.10 -13.68
CA ILE A 4 66.17 -27.96 -12.77
C ILE A 4 67.57 -27.64 -12.20
N LYS A 5 67.86 -26.36 -11.93
CA LYS A 5 68.74 -25.90 -10.82
C LYS A 5 68.54 -24.39 -10.60
N THR A 6 67.71 -24.02 -9.63
CA THR A 6 68.05 -23.56 -8.26
C THR A 6 68.48 -22.09 -8.16
N LEU A 7 67.49 -21.32 -7.70
CA LEU A 7 67.48 -20.13 -6.85
C LEU A 7 68.74 -19.86 -6.02
N THR A 8 69.20 -18.60 -5.98
CA THR A 8 69.85 -18.01 -4.80
C THR A 8 69.46 -16.54 -4.69
N LEU A 9 69.07 -16.16 -3.47
CA LEU A 9 68.48 -14.90 -3.05
C LEU A 9 69.58 -13.91 -2.61
N ALA A 10 69.46 -12.63 -2.93
CA ALA A 10 70.13 -11.56 -2.17
C ALA A 10 69.30 -10.27 -2.25
N MET A 11 68.82 -9.82 -1.09
CA MET A 11 68.15 -8.53 -0.87
C MET A 11 69.17 -7.40 -0.83
N GLY A 12 68.78 -6.23 -1.35
CA GLY A 12 69.50 -4.97 -1.13
C GLY A 12 68.73 -3.80 -1.75
N ALA A 13 67.94 -3.10 -0.93
CA ALA A 13 67.16 -1.94 -1.33
C ALA A 13 68.05 -0.69 -1.45
N ALA A 14 67.91 0.07 -2.54
CA ALA A 14 68.34 1.45 -2.62
C ALA A 14 67.35 2.25 -3.48
N ALA A 15 66.91 3.37 -2.90
CA ALA A 15 65.87 4.26 -3.36
C ALA A 15 66.22 4.97 -4.69
N PHE A 16 65.23 5.04 -5.59
CA PHE A 16 65.25 5.93 -6.75
C PHE A 16 64.23 7.07 -6.54
N LEU A 17 64.75 8.30 -6.44
CA LEU A 17 64.01 9.53 -6.72
C LEU A 17 64.36 9.93 -8.15
N GLY A 18 63.34 9.99 -9.02
CA GLY A 18 63.47 10.41 -10.42
C GLY A 18 62.11 10.63 -11.08
N ALA A 19 61.67 11.88 -11.04
CA ALA A 19 60.51 12.54 -11.67
C ALA A 19 59.92 11.84 -12.93
N GLN A 20 58.64 11.47 -12.89
CA GLN A 20 57.46 12.24 -13.31
C GLN A 20 57.29 12.41 -14.83
N ASN A 21 56.48 11.53 -15.44
CA ASN A 21 55.35 11.92 -16.30
C ASN A 21 54.50 10.69 -16.67
N SER A 22 53.33 10.57 -16.05
CA SER A 22 52.23 9.68 -16.46
C SER A 22 50.89 10.31 -16.04
N PRO A 23 49.81 10.10 -16.80
CA PRO A 23 48.61 10.94 -16.74
C PRO A 23 47.82 10.70 -15.45
N LYS A 24 47.29 11.78 -14.88
CA LYS A 24 46.34 11.74 -13.76
C LYS A 24 45.10 10.93 -14.19
N PHE A 25 44.99 9.70 -13.70
CA PHE A 25 43.70 9.03 -13.57
C PHE A 25 43.01 9.65 -12.35
N GLU A 26 42.14 10.60 -12.64
CA GLU A 26 41.20 11.17 -11.68
C GLU A 26 40.15 10.09 -11.36
N CYS A 27 40.24 9.51 -10.17
CA CYS A 27 39.29 8.52 -9.69
C CYS A 27 37.98 9.25 -9.37
N LYS A 28 37.02 9.24 -10.31
CA LYS A 28 35.67 9.74 -10.07
C LYS A 28 34.97 8.79 -9.10
N GLU A 29 34.50 9.34 -7.98
CA GLU A 29 33.60 8.64 -7.07
C GLU A 29 32.38 8.11 -7.84
N PRO A 30 31.92 6.87 -7.57
CA PRO A 30 30.73 6.34 -8.23
C PRO A 30 29.51 7.08 -7.68
N THR A 31 28.99 8.03 -8.46
CA THR A 31 27.67 8.61 -8.22
C THR A 31 26.64 7.50 -8.37
N VAL A 32 26.05 7.07 -7.24
CA VAL A 32 24.92 6.14 -7.23
C VAL A 32 23.72 6.87 -7.83
N GLN A 33 23.52 6.72 -9.13
CA GLN A 33 22.28 7.10 -9.78
C GLN A 33 21.19 6.12 -9.33
N ARG A 34 20.28 6.60 -8.47
CA ARG A 34 19.02 5.92 -8.17
C ARG A 34 18.26 5.70 -9.47
N THR A 35 17.86 4.46 -9.74
CA THR A 35 16.92 4.14 -10.81
C THR A 35 15.55 4.70 -10.43
N ILE A 36 15.24 5.89 -10.94
CA ILE A 36 13.89 6.45 -10.91
C ILE A 36 13.08 5.63 -11.92
N VAL A 37 12.08 4.90 -11.45
CA VAL A 37 11.05 4.33 -12.33
C VAL A 37 10.27 5.51 -12.92
N GLN A 38 10.45 5.78 -14.21
CA GLN A 38 9.68 6.80 -14.92
C GLN A 38 8.22 6.39 -14.97
N ASN A 39 7.35 7.22 -14.36
CA ASN A 39 5.91 7.14 -14.52
C ASN A 39 5.53 7.78 -15.86
N ASP A 40 5.19 6.97 -16.86
CA ASP A 40 4.41 7.42 -18.01
C ASP A 40 2.92 7.45 -17.61
N HIS A 41 2.52 8.52 -16.92
CA HIS A 41 1.12 8.90 -16.84
C HIS A 41 0.98 10.34 -17.33
N GLN A 42 0.37 10.51 -18.50
CA GLN A 42 0.05 11.82 -19.05
C GLN A 42 -0.82 12.60 -18.06
N PRO A 43 -0.60 13.92 -17.89
CA PRO A 43 -1.45 14.75 -17.05
C PRO A 43 -2.84 14.85 -17.69
N ALA A 44 -3.82 14.17 -17.09
CA ALA A 44 -5.22 14.33 -17.46
C ALA A 44 -5.66 15.78 -17.15
N GLY A 45 -6.34 16.39 -18.12
CA GLY A 45 -6.72 17.79 -18.12
C GLY A 45 -7.62 18.22 -16.95
N THR A 46 -7.68 19.53 -16.78
CA THR A 46 -8.47 20.31 -15.83
C THR A 46 -9.97 20.00 -15.89
N LEU A 47 -10.39 18.99 -15.12
CA LEU A 47 -11.73 18.83 -14.57
C LEU A 47 -11.61 18.99 -13.04
N GLY A 48 -12.57 19.67 -12.40
CA GLY A 48 -12.47 20.15 -11.01
C GLY A 48 -11.82 19.14 -10.08
N LYS A 49 -10.79 19.55 -9.32
CA LYS A 49 -9.94 18.66 -8.52
C LYS A 49 -10.79 17.77 -7.62
N GLU A 50 -11.00 16.51 -8.03
CA GLU A 50 -11.64 15.50 -7.19
C GLU A 50 -10.85 15.39 -5.89
N ASN A 51 -11.53 15.50 -4.75
CA ASN A 51 -10.88 15.37 -3.45
C ASN A 51 -10.32 13.94 -3.33
N LYS A 52 -9.09 13.83 -2.85
CA LYS A 52 -8.42 12.56 -2.65
C LYS A 52 -8.26 12.24 -1.18
N ILE A 53 -8.18 10.96 -0.88
CA ILE A 53 -7.60 10.45 0.36
C ILE A 53 -6.34 9.70 -0.04
N GLN A 54 -5.20 10.19 0.41
CA GLN A 54 -3.90 9.59 0.12
C GLN A 54 -3.29 9.04 1.40
N VAL A 55 -2.87 7.78 1.37
CA VAL A 55 -2.30 7.10 2.52
C VAL A 55 -0.94 6.51 2.15
N ALA A 56 0.09 6.81 2.94
CA ALA A 56 1.37 6.13 2.87
C ALA A 56 1.51 5.18 4.06
N LEU A 57 1.66 3.89 3.77
CA LEU A 57 1.98 2.86 4.75
C LEU A 57 3.50 2.68 4.76
N LEU A 58 4.15 3.01 5.88
CA LEU A 58 5.59 2.85 6.08
C LEU A 58 5.77 1.70 7.06
N LEU A 59 6.24 0.55 6.59
CA LEU A 59 6.34 -0.67 7.39
C LEU A 59 7.80 -1.01 7.65
N ASP A 60 8.16 -1.20 8.90
CA ASP A 60 9.43 -1.80 9.25
C ASP A 60 9.46 -3.26 8.79
N THR A 61 10.56 -3.65 8.16
CA THR A 61 10.86 -5.03 7.74
C THR A 61 12.14 -5.56 8.39
N SER A 62 12.42 -5.14 9.64
CA SER A 62 13.44 -5.74 10.51
C SER A 62 13.02 -7.14 11.03
N ASN A 63 13.97 -7.90 11.59
CA ASN A 63 13.81 -9.33 11.91
C ASN A 63 12.72 -9.65 12.97
N SER A 64 12.26 -8.66 13.73
CA SER A 64 11.20 -8.80 14.75
C SER A 64 9.78 -8.54 14.21
N MET A 65 9.63 -8.24 12.91
CA MET A 65 8.41 -7.65 12.36
C MET A 65 7.51 -8.58 11.55
N ASP A 66 7.78 -9.89 11.51
CA ASP A 66 6.93 -10.84 10.76
C ASP A 66 5.47 -10.77 11.24
N GLY A 67 5.27 -10.73 12.56
CA GLY A 67 3.94 -10.58 13.16
C GLY A 67 3.27 -9.26 12.77
N LEU A 68 4.00 -8.14 12.74
CA LEU A 68 3.45 -6.85 12.29
C LEU A 68 3.03 -6.92 10.83
N ILE A 69 3.88 -7.46 9.95
CA ILE A 69 3.59 -7.55 8.52
C ILE A 69 2.33 -8.40 8.31
N ASP A 70 2.18 -9.51 9.01
CA ASP A 70 0.97 -10.36 8.92
C ASP A 70 -0.28 -9.66 9.44
N GLN A 71 -0.14 -8.84 10.47
CA GLN A 71 -1.22 -7.99 10.95
C GLN A 71 -1.56 -6.88 9.94
N ALA A 72 -0.56 -6.21 9.35
CA ALA A 72 -0.77 -5.22 8.30
C ALA A 72 -1.47 -5.82 7.08
N LYS A 73 -1.05 -7.02 6.63
CA LYS A 73 -1.73 -7.80 5.56
C LYS A 73 -3.19 -8.08 5.90
N SER A 74 -3.49 -8.35 7.17
CA SER A 74 -4.85 -8.65 7.64
C SER A 74 -5.72 -7.40 7.85
N ARG A 75 -5.13 -6.20 7.89
CA ARG A 75 -5.82 -4.93 8.17
C ARG A 75 -5.87 -3.96 7.01
N LEU A 76 -5.10 -4.18 5.95
CA LEU A 76 -5.13 -3.37 4.74
C LEU A 76 -6.57 -3.13 4.27
N TRP A 77 -7.38 -4.19 4.20
CA TRP A 77 -8.76 -4.10 3.72
C TRP A 77 -9.66 -3.36 4.70
N ASN A 78 -9.46 -3.47 6.01
CA ASN A 78 -10.20 -2.68 7.00
C ASN A 78 -9.94 -1.18 6.84
N ILE A 79 -8.67 -0.81 6.61
CA ILE A 79 -8.27 0.58 6.33
C ILE A 79 -8.97 1.05 5.06
N VAL A 80 -8.81 0.31 3.95
CA VAL A 80 -9.47 0.63 2.68
C VAL A 80 -10.97 0.78 2.85
N ASN A 81 -11.63 -0.18 3.48
CA ASN A 81 -13.07 -0.18 3.73
C ASN A 81 -13.49 1.06 4.50
N THR A 82 -12.77 1.43 5.57
CA THR A 82 -13.05 2.66 6.33
C THR A 82 -12.93 3.90 5.44
N LEU A 83 -11.82 4.03 4.71
CA LEU A 83 -11.58 5.17 3.82
C LEU A 83 -12.68 5.31 2.76
N THR A 84 -13.21 4.19 2.25
CA THR A 84 -14.27 4.20 1.24
C THR A 84 -15.61 4.73 1.75
N THR A 85 -15.85 4.71 3.06
CA THR A 85 -17.10 5.24 3.65
C THR A 85 -17.14 6.76 3.64
N LEU A 86 -15.97 7.40 3.65
CA LEU A 86 -15.86 8.85 3.78
C LEU A 86 -16.37 9.56 2.53
N LYS A 87 -17.00 10.72 2.74
CA LYS A 87 -17.50 11.62 1.71
C LYS A 87 -17.13 13.05 2.06
N TYR A 88 -16.77 13.84 1.06
CA TYR A 88 -16.59 15.29 1.18
C TYR A 88 -17.66 15.98 0.34
N ASP A 89 -18.46 16.87 0.94
CA ASP A 89 -19.61 17.52 0.29
C ASP A 89 -20.53 16.54 -0.46
N GLY A 90 -20.79 15.37 0.16
CA GLY A 90 -21.62 14.31 -0.41
C GLY A 90 -20.97 13.47 -1.51
N GLN A 91 -19.74 13.79 -1.93
CA GLN A 91 -19.00 13.05 -2.95
C GLN A 91 -17.97 12.10 -2.34
N ALA A 92 -17.89 10.89 -2.87
CA ALA A 92 -16.89 9.92 -2.45
C ALA A 92 -15.51 10.30 -3.02
N PRO A 93 -14.49 10.51 -2.17
CA PRO A 93 -13.15 10.86 -2.62
C PRO A 93 -12.46 9.65 -3.27
N GLN A 94 -11.50 9.94 -4.13
CA GLN A 94 -10.60 8.92 -4.68
C GLN A 94 -9.57 8.49 -3.62
N VAL A 95 -9.40 7.19 -3.42
CA VAL A 95 -8.42 6.63 -2.49
C VAL A 95 -7.15 6.22 -3.23
N GLU A 96 -5.99 6.64 -2.74
CA GLU A 96 -4.67 6.22 -3.25
C GLU A 96 -3.80 5.75 -2.08
N ILE A 97 -3.10 4.62 -2.27
CA ILE A 97 -2.23 4.04 -1.25
C ILE A 97 -0.82 3.87 -1.79
N ALA A 98 0.16 4.30 -1.01
CA ALA A 98 1.58 4.03 -1.21
C ALA A 98 2.09 3.07 -0.13
N LEU A 99 3.09 2.28 -0.49
CA LEU A 99 3.75 1.34 0.40
C LEU A 99 5.25 1.60 0.39
N TYR A 100 5.80 1.78 1.58
CA TYR A 100 7.23 1.81 1.84
C TYR A 100 7.58 0.67 2.77
N GLU A 101 8.80 0.19 2.61
CA GLU A 101 9.47 -0.55 3.66
C GLU A 101 10.72 0.22 4.12
N TYR A 102 11.07 0.03 5.38
CA TYR A 102 12.30 0.53 5.96
C TYR A 102 12.88 -0.46 6.97
N GLY A 103 14.10 -0.25 7.45
CA GLY A 103 14.70 -1.06 8.52
C GLY A 103 15.25 -2.42 8.08
N ASN A 104 15.52 -2.58 6.77
CA ASN A 104 16.03 -3.82 6.19
C ASN A 104 17.40 -3.65 5.55
N ASP A 105 18.40 -4.36 6.06
CA ASP A 105 19.82 -4.34 5.71
C ASP A 105 20.07 -4.87 4.29
N GLY A 106 19.11 -5.61 3.74
CA GLY A 106 19.11 -6.01 2.33
C GLY A 106 18.84 -4.86 1.36
N LEU A 107 18.39 -3.70 1.87
CA LEU A 107 18.11 -2.53 1.05
C LEU A 107 19.40 -1.78 0.71
N ARG A 108 19.60 -1.57 -0.60
CA ARG A 108 20.74 -0.81 -1.15
C ARG A 108 20.48 0.71 -1.08
N ASP A 109 20.07 1.19 0.08
CA ASP A 109 19.86 2.60 0.39
C ASP A 109 20.58 2.93 1.68
N GLU A 110 21.21 4.10 1.77
CA GLU A 110 21.98 4.54 2.94
C GLU A 110 21.14 4.66 4.21
N ASN A 111 19.82 4.82 4.08
CA ASN A 111 18.90 4.88 5.20
C ASN A 111 17.99 3.64 5.28
N TYR A 112 18.29 2.58 4.52
CA TYR A 112 17.49 1.36 4.44
C TYR A 112 16.02 1.63 4.09
N ILE A 113 15.76 2.49 3.11
CA ILE A 113 14.38 2.83 2.68
C ILE A 113 14.14 2.38 1.25
N ARG A 114 12.98 1.80 0.99
CA ARG A 114 12.49 1.55 -0.36
C ARG A 114 11.02 1.95 -0.50
N GLN A 115 10.74 2.82 -1.48
CA GLN A 115 9.39 2.99 -1.98
C GLN A 115 9.01 1.73 -2.78
N VAL A 116 8.14 0.90 -2.20
CA VAL A 116 7.70 -0.35 -2.80
C VAL A 116 6.60 -0.10 -3.83
N THR A 117 5.67 0.80 -3.52
CA THR A 117 4.69 1.33 -4.47
C THR A 117 4.54 2.86 -4.29
N PRO A 118 4.46 3.64 -5.40
CA PRO A 118 3.98 5.01 -5.31
C PRO A 118 2.51 5.04 -4.88
N LEU A 119 1.98 6.24 -4.66
CA LEU A 119 0.53 6.45 -4.51
C LEU A 119 -0.18 5.93 -5.76
N THR A 120 -1.02 4.92 -5.58
CA THR A 120 -1.76 4.26 -6.67
C THR A 120 -3.18 3.90 -6.24
N GLN A 121 -4.08 3.77 -7.21
CA GLN A 121 -5.43 3.21 -7.03
C GLN A 121 -5.46 1.68 -7.22
N ASP A 122 -4.36 1.09 -7.71
CA ASP A 122 -4.25 -0.35 -7.89
C ASP A 122 -4.03 -1.05 -6.54
N LEU A 123 -5.13 -1.34 -5.85
CA LEU A 123 -5.13 -2.04 -4.57
C LEU A 123 -4.62 -3.50 -4.68
N ASP A 124 -4.70 -4.10 -5.87
CA ASP A 124 -4.14 -5.44 -6.10
C ASP A 124 -2.62 -5.40 -6.18
N LEU A 125 -2.04 -4.37 -6.78
CA LEU A 125 -0.60 -4.11 -6.73
C LEU A 125 -0.14 -3.82 -5.29
N VAL A 126 -0.85 -2.98 -4.54
CA VAL A 126 -0.51 -2.70 -3.14
C VAL A 126 -0.55 -3.99 -2.31
N SER A 127 -1.60 -4.80 -2.48
CA SER A 127 -1.72 -6.12 -1.84
C SER A 127 -0.58 -7.04 -2.26
N GLU A 128 -0.31 -7.19 -3.56
CA GLU A 128 0.78 -8.03 -4.08
C GLU A 128 2.11 -7.67 -3.43
N LYS A 129 2.44 -6.38 -3.39
CA LYS A 129 3.69 -5.89 -2.82
C LYS A 129 3.75 -6.05 -1.31
N LEU A 130 2.65 -5.79 -0.60
CA LEU A 130 2.55 -6.01 0.84
C LEU A 130 2.76 -7.49 1.20
N PHE A 131 2.16 -8.41 0.44
CA PHE A 131 2.32 -9.85 0.64
C PHE A 131 3.72 -10.36 0.26
N ALA A 132 4.44 -9.64 -0.59
CA ALA A 132 5.81 -9.96 -0.99
C ALA A 132 6.88 -9.44 -0.02
N LEU A 133 6.54 -8.58 0.94
CA LEU A 133 7.51 -8.09 1.94
C LEU A 133 8.07 -9.23 2.78
N ARG A 134 9.36 -9.16 3.07
CA ARG A 134 10.09 -10.13 3.90
C ARG A 134 10.98 -9.36 4.86
N THR A 135 11.08 -9.86 6.08
CA THR A 135 11.95 -9.29 7.09
C THR A 135 13.41 -9.69 6.84
N ASN A 136 14.34 -8.77 7.03
CA ASN A 136 15.78 -9.06 6.92
C ASN A 136 16.62 -7.98 7.62
N GLY A 137 16.39 -7.82 8.93
CA GLY A 137 17.19 -7.10 9.94
C GLY A 137 17.62 -5.66 9.63
N GLY A 138 17.81 -4.78 10.60
CA GLY A 138 18.45 -3.49 10.32
C GLY A 138 18.00 -2.38 11.24
N SER A 139 18.59 -1.20 11.03
CA SER A 139 18.28 -0.01 11.84
C SER A 139 17.05 0.74 11.32
N GLU A 140 16.15 1.07 12.24
CA GLU A 140 14.91 1.78 11.93
C GLU A 140 15.10 3.30 11.84
N TYR A 141 15.21 3.86 10.64
CA TYR A 141 15.31 5.33 10.49
C TYR A 141 13.96 5.98 10.21
N CYS A 142 13.09 6.04 11.23
CA CYS A 142 11.76 6.62 11.18
C CYS A 142 11.74 8.06 10.61
N GLY A 143 12.63 8.94 11.08
CA GLY A 143 12.75 10.30 10.57
C GLY A 143 13.12 10.35 9.07
N ALA A 144 13.91 9.40 8.60
CA ALA A 144 14.36 9.31 7.22
C ALA A 144 13.23 8.86 6.27
N VAL A 145 12.46 7.83 6.64
CA VAL A 145 11.37 7.30 5.82
C VAL A 145 10.20 8.28 5.72
N ILE A 146 9.87 8.99 6.82
CA ILE A 146 8.85 10.05 6.79
C ILE A 146 9.30 11.21 5.88
N ARG A 147 10.59 11.57 5.92
CA ARG A 147 11.14 12.60 5.04
C ARG A 147 11.01 12.20 3.58
N ASP A 148 11.42 10.97 3.24
CA ASP A 148 11.33 10.45 1.88
C ASP A 148 9.88 10.43 1.39
N ALA A 149 8.98 9.82 2.14
CA ALA A 149 7.55 9.75 1.78
C ALA A 149 6.91 11.14 1.66
N SER A 150 7.19 12.08 2.56
CA SER A 150 6.61 13.44 2.54
C SER A 150 7.18 14.36 1.45
N MET A 151 8.31 14.00 0.84
CA MET A 151 8.96 14.77 -0.21
C MET A 151 8.79 14.16 -1.61
N ASN A 152 8.83 12.83 -1.72
CA ASN A 152 8.92 12.14 -3.01
C ASN A 152 7.60 11.55 -3.50
N LEU A 153 6.64 11.27 -2.62
CA LEU A 153 5.30 10.90 -3.07
C LEU A 153 4.59 12.09 -3.71
N ASN A 154 3.81 11.80 -4.75
CA ASN A 154 2.99 12.79 -5.45
C ASN A 154 1.72 13.13 -4.67
N TRP A 155 1.90 13.78 -3.51
CA TRP A 155 0.80 14.25 -2.68
C TRP A 155 -0.04 15.29 -3.42
N ASP A 156 -1.36 15.14 -3.34
CA ASP A 156 -2.31 15.96 -4.03
C ASP A 156 -2.25 17.42 -3.56
N GLY A 157 -2.31 18.36 -4.49
CA GLY A 157 -2.19 19.78 -4.18
C GLY A 157 -3.47 20.41 -3.63
N ASN A 158 -4.60 19.68 -3.57
CA ASN A 158 -5.84 20.19 -3.01
C ASN A 158 -5.77 20.19 -1.48
N GLU A 159 -6.05 21.34 -0.86
CA GLU A 159 -6.09 21.47 0.60
C GLU A 159 -7.23 20.67 1.24
N LYS A 160 -8.24 20.31 0.45
CA LYS A 160 -9.36 19.47 0.90
C LYS A 160 -9.03 17.98 0.88
N SER A 161 -7.96 17.58 0.20
CA SER A 161 -7.52 16.19 0.19
C SER A 161 -6.91 15.80 1.53
N MET A 162 -7.35 14.67 2.07
CA MET A 162 -6.81 14.12 3.32
C MET A 162 -5.55 13.30 3.03
N LYS A 163 -4.44 13.61 3.72
CA LYS A 163 -3.14 12.96 3.50
C LYS A 163 -2.62 12.36 4.80
N LEU A 164 -2.39 11.06 4.79
CA LEU A 164 -2.07 10.29 5.99
C LEU A 164 -0.77 9.52 5.79
N ILE A 165 0.10 9.57 6.79
CA ILE A 165 1.19 8.62 6.97
C ILE A 165 0.80 7.71 8.13
N TYR A 166 0.89 6.40 7.92
CA TYR A 166 0.93 5.40 8.99
C TYR A 166 2.31 4.77 8.97
N ILE A 167 3.08 4.98 10.03
CA ILE A 167 4.38 4.35 10.22
C ILE A 167 4.27 3.29 11.32
N ALA A 168 4.87 2.13 11.10
CA ALA A 168 4.84 1.01 12.02
C ALA A 168 6.21 0.34 12.16
N GLY A 169 6.63 0.10 13.41
CA GLY A 169 7.98 -0.36 13.78
C GLY A 169 8.07 -0.70 15.26
N ASN A 170 9.21 -1.16 15.74
CA ASN A 170 9.39 -1.66 17.11
C ASN A 170 10.63 -1.11 17.84
N GLU A 171 11.45 -0.31 17.20
CA GLU A 171 12.64 0.30 17.79
C GLU A 171 12.44 1.81 18.11
N PRO A 172 13.41 2.49 18.76
CA PRO A 172 13.28 3.91 19.04
C PRO A 172 13.06 4.81 17.82
N PHE A 173 12.05 5.67 17.92
CA PHE A 173 11.58 6.51 16.81
C PHE A 173 12.57 7.62 16.39
N ASP A 174 13.55 7.91 17.26
CA ASP A 174 14.54 8.97 17.10
C ASP A 174 15.89 8.49 16.55
N GLN A 175 15.94 7.25 16.04
CA GLN A 175 17.12 6.69 15.41
C GLN A 175 17.52 7.40 14.10
N GLY A 176 18.82 7.29 13.77
CA GLY A 176 19.42 7.87 12.59
C GLY A 176 19.79 9.35 12.74
N LYS A 177 20.26 9.96 11.65
CA LYS A 177 20.76 11.35 11.66
C LYS A 177 19.66 12.40 11.46
N ILE A 178 18.46 11.97 11.07
CA ILE A 178 17.38 12.87 10.62
C ILE A 178 16.41 13.11 11.78
N ASN A 179 16.30 14.36 12.20
CA ASN A 179 15.43 14.75 13.29
C ASN A 179 13.95 14.60 12.90
N TYR A 180 13.29 13.59 13.48
CA TYR A 180 11.88 13.31 13.20
C TYR A 180 10.96 14.50 13.50
N LYS A 181 11.28 15.34 14.50
CA LYS A 181 10.44 16.48 14.89
C LYS A 181 10.38 17.53 13.78
N GLU A 182 11.50 17.82 13.15
CA GLU A 182 11.60 18.77 12.04
C GLU A 182 10.88 18.24 10.79
N VAL A 183 11.08 16.96 10.49
CA VAL A 183 10.48 16.29 9.33
C VAL A 183 8.96 16.23 9.47
N ILE A 184 8.45 15.75 10.62
CA ILE A 184 7.00 15.66 10.86
C ILE A 184 6.37 17.05 10.87
N SER A 185 7.02 18.05 11.48
CA SER A 185 6.53 19.44 11.41
C SER A 185 6.47 19.96 9.97
N THR A 186 7.39 19.53 9.11
CA THR A 186 7.41 19.88 7.69
C THR A 186 6.30 19.17 6.91
N ALA A 187 6.06 17.89 7.16
CA ALA A 187 4.95 17.13 6.59
C ALA A 187 3.60 17.74 7.01
N LYS A 188 3.45 18.10 8.28
CA LYS A 188 2.25 18.76 8.83
C LYS A 188 1.93 20.08 8.14
N ARG A 189 2.94 20.91 7.81
CA ARG A 189 2.73 22.15 7.02
C ARG A 189 2.17 21.91 5.62
N LYS A 190 2.29 20.69 5.09
CA LYS A 190 1.68 20.24 3.83
C LYS A 190 0.33 19.51 4.02
N ASN A 191 -0.24 19.59 5.22
CA ASN A 191 -1.44 18.85 5.67
C ASN A 191 -1.28 17.32 5.59
N ILE A 192 -0.07 16.81 5.78
CA ILE A 192 0.21 15.38 5.88
C ILE A 192 0.25 15.01 7.35
N TYR A 193 -0.74 14.26 7.82
CA TYR A 193 -0.88 13.85 9.21
C TYR A 193 -0.10 12.55 9.46
N THR A 194 0.69 12.51 10.53
CA THR A 194 1.52 11.34 10.88
C THR A 194 0.91 10.57 12.03
N ASN A 195 0.52 9.33 11.75
CA ASN A 195 0.04 8.36 12.72
C ASN A 195 1.12 7.29 12.95
N THR A 196 1.30 6.86 14.19
CA THR A 196 2.38 5.94 14.57
C THR A 196 1.79 4.69 15.20
N ILE A 197 2.33 3.52 14.83
CA ILE A 197 1.90 2.21 15.33
C ILE A 197 3.14 1.52 15.90
N PHE A 198 3.28 1.52 17.22
CA PHE A 198 4.40 0.83 17.87
C PHE A 198 4.10 -0.65 18.07
N CYS A 199 4.98 -1.52 17.61
CA CYS A 199 4.88 -2.96 17.80
C CYS A 199 5.56 -3.35 19.11
N GLY A 200 4.78 -3.37 20.18
CA GLY A 200 5.23 -3.63 21.54
C GLY A 200 4.27 -3.06 22.58
N SER A 201 4.78 -2.90 23.81
CA SER A 201 3.98 -2.33 24.89
C SER A 201 3.72 -0.85 24.66
N ARG A 202 2.56 -0.38 25.12
CA ARG A 202 2.18 1.03 25.00
C ARG A 202 3.18 1.96 25.71
N ASP A 203 3.64 1.56 26.89
CA ASP A 203 4.55 2.39 27.69
C ASP A 203 5.93 2.49 27.06
N GLU A 204 6.41 1.40 26.45
CA GLU A 204 7.65 1.41 25.70
C GLU A 204 7.58 2.37 24.51
N GLY A 205 6.54 2.30 23.67
CA GLY A 205 6.38 3.23 22.55
C GLY A 205 6.26 4.70 22.99
N ILE A 206 5.78 4.98 24.20
CA ILE A 206 5.81 6.33 24.78
C ILE A 206 7.24 6.73 25.13
N GLN A 207 7.99 5.86 25.82
CA GLN A 207 9.38 6.09 26.22
C GLN A 207 10.32 6.22 25.01
N THR A 208 10.00 5.53 23.93
CA THR A 208 10.78 5.51 22.67
C THR A 208 10.23 6.46 21.61
N PHE A 209 9.46 7.47 22.04
CA PHE A 209 9.00 8.63 21.27
C PHE A 209 7.97 8.40 20.14
N TRP A 210 7.40 7.20 20.01
CA TRP A 210 6.33 6.93 19.03
C TRP A 210 5.10 7.80 19.28
N GLN A 211 4.69 7.96 20.55
CA GLN A 211 3.60 8.86 20.90
C GLN A 211 3.93 10.33 20.59
N ASN A 212 5.19 10.72 20.80
CA ASN A 212 5.63 12.07 20.52
C ASN A 212 5.57 12.37 19.01
N GLY A 213 6.02 11.44 18.17
CA GLY A 213 5.94 11.53 16.71
C GLY A 213 4.50 11.78 16.22
N ALA A 214 3.53 10.98 16.70
CA ALA A 214 2.12 11.17 16.34
C ALA A 214 1.56 12.51 16.81
N THR A 215 1.89 12.93 18.04
CA THR A 215 1.41 14.18 18.62
C THR A 215 1.91 15.39 17.81
N ILE A 216 3.18 15.41 17.42
CA ILE A 216 3.74 16.48 16.57
C ILE A 216 3.06 16.52 15.20
N GLY A 217 2.72 15.34 14.66
CA GLY A 217 2.08 15.17 13.35
C GLY A 217 0.56 15.37 13.31
N ASP A 218 -0.07 15.82 14.40
CA ASP A 218 -1.53 15.90 14.54
C ASP A 218 -2.27 14.57 14.26
N GLY A 219 -1.57 13.44 14.41
CA GLY A 219 -2.14 12.11 14.23
C GLY A 219 -2.40 11.39 15.55
N LYS A 220 -2.56 10.08 15.47
CA LYS A 220 -2.79 9.20 16.61
C LYS A 220 -1.65 8.22 16.79
N TYR A 221 -1.40 7.92 18.06
CA TYR A 221 -0.48 6.88 18.50
C TYR A 221 -1.27 5.62 18.81
N PHE A 222 -0.81 4.52 18.24
CA PHE A 222 -1.31 3.18 18.50
C PHE A 222 -0.15 2.30 18.96
N ASN A 223 -0.49 1.26 19.70
CA ASN A 223 0.44 0.17 19.95
C ASN A 223 -0.24 -1.15 19.62
N ILE A 224 0.57 -2.14 19.25
CA ILE A 224 0.10 -3.49 18.97
C ILE A 224 1.04 -4.52 19.56
N ASP A 225 0.44 -5.58 20.07
CA ASP A 225 1.14 -6.81 20.39
C ASP A 225 1.20 -7.66 19.11
N SER A 226 2.40 -7.88 18.57
CA SER A 226 2.65 -8.67 17.36
C SER A 226 2.15 -10.11 17.48
N ASP A 227 2.15 -10.64 18.70
CA ASP A 227 1.81 -12.04 18.99
C ASP A 227 0.31 -12.23 19.24
N ARG A 228 -0.42 -11.13 19.45
CA ARG A 228 -1.86 -11.16 19.67
C ARG A 228 -2.60 -11.43 18.36
N LYS A 229 -3.15 -12.64 18.24
CA LYS A 229 -4.00 -13.00 17.10
C LYS A 229 -5.25 -12.14 17.04
N VAL A 230 -5.58 -11.68 15.83
CA VAL A 230 -6.86 -11.03 15.52
C VAL A 230 -7.99 -11.98 15.88
N ILE A 231 -8.94 -11.52 16.71
CA ILE A 231 -10.09 -12.36 17.09
C ILE A 231 -11.05 -12.44 15.92
N TYR A 232 -11.16 -13.66 15.40
CA TYR A 232 -12.13 -13.98 14.38
C TYR A 232 -13.47 -14.36 15.02
N ILE A 233 -14.53 -13.66 14.62
CA ILE A 233 -15.91 -14.05 14.90
C ILE A 233 -16.50 -14.53 13.59
N GLU A 234 -16.71 -15.84 13.49
CA GLU A 234 -17.42 -16.44 12.37
C GLU A 234 -18.84 -15.91 12.31
N THR A 235 -19.27 -15.51 11.11
CA THR A 235 -20.61 -14.98 10.89
C THR A 235 -21.38 -15.83 9.88
N PRO A 236 -22.71 -15.90 9.99
CA PRO A 236 -23.53 -16.62 9.01
C PRO A 236 -23.50 -15.97 7.60
N TYR A 237 -22.88 -14.80 7.45
CA TYR A 237 -22.83 -14.05 6.21
C TYR A 237 -21.54 -14.30 5.41
N ASP A 238 -20.48 -14.83 6.04
CA ASP A 238 -19.15 -14.98 5.43
C ASP A 238 -19.19 -15.85 4.17
N VAL A 239 -19.88 -17.00 4.24
CA VAL A 239 -20.05 -17.91 3.08
C VAL A 239 -20.76 -17.21 1.93
N ARG A 240 -21.80 -16.40 2.23
CA ARG A 240 -22.54 -15.71 1.19
C ARG A 240 -21.72 -14.60 0.54
N ILE A 241 -20.92 -13.88 1.31
CA ILE A 241 -20.01 -12.86 0.78
C ILE A 241 -18.94 -13.52 -0.12
N SER A 242 -18.36 -14.65 0.30
CA SER A 242 -17.42 -15.42 -0.52
C SER A 242 -18.03 -15.87 -1.85
N GLN A 243 -19.28 -16.35 -1.85
CA GLN A 243 -20.01 -16.67 -3.09
C GLN A 243 -20.22 -15.43 -3.98
N CYS A 244 -20.46 -14.26 -3.37
CA CYS A 244 -20.55 -13.01 -4.11
C CYS A 244 -19.20 -12.60 -4.71
N ASN A 245 -18.07 -12.87 -4.05
CA ASN A 245 -16.74 -12.63 -4.61
C ASN A 245 -16.51 -13.41 -5.91
N ALA A 246 -16.85 -14.70 -5.93
CA ALA A 246 -16.72 -15.52 -7.13
C ALA A 246 -17.55 -14.94 -8.29
N LYS A 247 -18.81 -14.57 -8.03
CA LYS A 247 -19.67 -13.93 -9.05
C LYS A 247 -19.13 -12.56 -9.48
N LEU A 248 -18.59 -11.79 -8.55
CA LEU A 248 -18.00 -10.48 -8.84
C LEU A 248 -16.80 -10.65 -9.80
N ASN A 249 -15.95 -11.64 -9.56
CA ASN A 249 -14.81 -11.99 -10.43
C ASN A 249 -15.24 -12.32 -11.86
N ASP A 250 -16.38 -12.99 -12.02
CA ASP A 250 -16.97 -13.33 -13.32
C ASP A 250 -17.51 -12.12 -14.10
N THR A 251 -17.55 -10.93 -13.48
CA THR A 251 -17.95 -9.70 -14.15
C THR A 251 -16.78 -8.92 -14.75
N TYR A 252 -15.52 -9.22 -14.41
CA TYR A 252 -14.36 -8.51 -14.97
C TYR A 252 -13.99 -9.03 -16.36
N ILE A 253 -13.87 -8.11 -17.30
CA ILE A 253 -13.51 -8.37 -18.68
C ILE A 253 -12.18 -7.66 -18.92
N TYR A 254 -11.08 -8.41 -18.98
CA TYR A 254 -9.79 -7.79 -19.24
C TYR A 254 -9.71 -7.22 -20.66
N TYR A 255 -8.90 -6.19 -20.87
CA TYR A 255 -8.52 -5.68 -22.19
C TYR A 255 -7.07 -5.16 -22.19
N GLY A 256 -6.53 -4.96 -23.40
CA GLY A 256 -5.17 -4.45 -23.60
C GLY A 256 -4.09 -5.51 -23.41
N SER A 257 -2.85 -5.13 -23.69
CA SER A 257 -1.70 -6.05 -23.75
C SER A 257 -1.38 -6.73 -22.41
N HIS A 258 -1.64 -6.06 -21.29
CA HIS A 258 -1.36 -6.59 -19.94
C HIS A 258 -2.64 -7.00 -19.18
N GLY A 259 -3.82 -6.88 -19.80
CA GLY A 259 -5.09 -7.06 -19.08
C GLY A 259 -5.25 -8.45 -18.46
N SER A 260 -4.77 -9.50 -19.13
CA SER A 260 -4.80 -10.86 -18.60
C SER A 260 -3.95 -11.00 -17.34
N GLU A 261 -2.79 -10.32 -17.28
CA GLU A 261 -1.90 -10.35 -16.13
C GLU A 261 -2.56 -9.69 -14.91
N TYR A 262 -3.23 -8.54 -15.11
CA TYR A 262 -3.99 -7.88 -14.05
C TYR A 262 -5.16 -8.73 -13.54
N LYS A 263 -5.90 -9.39 -14.44
CA LYS A 263 -6.96 -10.33 -14.03
C LYS A 263 -6.41 -11.50 -13.22
N THR A 264 -5.26 -12.06 -13.63
CA THR A 264 -4.58 -13.11 -12.86
C THR A 264 -4.10 -12.58 -11.51
N LYS A 265 -3.59 -11.35 -11.45
CA LYS A 265 -3.17 -10.69 -10.21
C LYS A 265 -4.34 -10.53 -9.24
N GLN A 266 -5.50 -10.06 -9.69
CA GLN A 266 -6.72 -9.97 -8.87
C GLN A 266 -7.05 -11.34 -8.22
N ILE A 267 -7.04 -12.41 -9.01
CA ILE A 267 -7.33 -13.77 -8.53
C ILE A 267 -6.26 -14.25 -7.54
N ALA A 268 -4.98 -13.94 -7.78
CA ALA A 268 -3.89 -14.28 -6.87
C ALA A 268 -4.05 -13.54 -5.52
N GLN A 269 -4.47 -12.28 -5.53
CA GLN A 269 -4.71 -11.52 -4.32
C GLN A 269 -5.95 -11.99 -3.55
N ASP A 270 -6.99 -12.47 -4.24
CA ASP A 270 -8.12 -13.15 -3.59
C ASP A 270 -7.64 -14.39 -2.81
N ARG A 271 -6.81 -15.23 -3.44
CA ARG A 271 -6.22 -16.42 -2.79
C ARG A 271 -5.32 -16.05 -1.61
N ASN A 272 -4.49 -15.01 -1.75
CA ASN A 272 -3.66 -14.52 -0.65
C ASN A 272 -4.50 -14.11 0.56
N ALA A 273 -5.63 -13.42 0.32
CA ALA A 273 -6.54 -13.04 1.40
C ALA A 273 -7.21 -14.26 2.05
N GLU A 274 -7.63 -15.25 1.25
CA GLU A 274 -8.19 -16.52 1.74
C GLU A 274 -7.21 -17.32 2.59
N VAL A 275 -5.94 -17.41 2.17
CA VAL A 275 -4.87 -18.08 2.94
C VAL A 275 -4.64 -17.38 4.28
N GLN A 276 -4.75 -16.05 4.31
CA GLN A 276 -4.56 -15.27 5.54
C GLN A 276 -5.66 -15.56 6.57
N SER A 277 -6.94 -15.42 6.17
CA SER A 277 -8.11 -15.84 6.96
C SER A 277 -9.41 -15.63 6.20
N VAL A 278 -10.48 -16.31 6.65
CA VAL A 278 -11.85 -16.08 6.13
C VAL A 278 -12.27 -14.61 6.31
N SER A 279 -11.94 -13.99 7.45
CA SER A 279 -12.23 -12.56 7.65
C SER A 279 -11.53 -11.70 6.61
N ASN A 280 -10.25 -11.95 6.33
CA ASN A 280 -9.49 -11.14 5.39
C ASN A 280 -10.04 -11.27 3.95
N ALA A 281 -10.45 -12.47 3.55
CA ALA A 281 -11.12 -12.70 2.27
C ALA A 281 -12.46 -11.95 2.16
N VAL A 282 -13.24 -11.93 3.24
CA VAL A 282 -14.50 -11.17 3.29
C VAL A 282 -14.24 -9.66 3.23
N GLU A 283 -13.31 -9.13 4.02
CA GLU A 283 -12.97 -7.69 4.01
C GLU A 283 -12.46 -7.23 2.64
N ARG A 284 -11.63 -8.04 1.98
CA ARG A 284 -11.22 -7.78 0.59
C ARG A 284 -12.40 -7.76 -0.38
N THR A 285 -13.34 -8.70 -0.23
CA THR A 285 -14.55 -8.75 -1.07
C THR A 285 -15.38 -7.48 -0.90
N VAL A 286 -15.52 -7.00 0.35
CA VAL A 286 -16.19 -5.73 0.65
C VAL A 286 -15.47 -4.56 -0.01
N ALA A 287 -14.13 -4.51 0.08
CA ALA A 287 -13.34 -3.45 -0.55
C ALA A 287 -13.49 -3.43 -2.08
N LYS A 288 -13.45 -4.60 -2.73
CA LYS A 288 -13.66 -4.75 -4.18
C LYS A 288 -15.05 -4.30 -4.62
N ALA A 289 -16.05 -4.38 -3.75
CA ALA A 289 -17.40 -3.92 -4.05
C ALA A 289 -17.55 -2.38 -4.03
N LYS A 290 -16.56 -1.65 -3.49
CA LYS A 290 -16.61 -0.18 -3.35
C LYS A 290 -16.01 0.51 -4.57
N LYS A 291 -16.89 1.06 -5.42
CA LYS A 291 -16.55 1.74 -6.70
C LYS A 291 -15.58 2.92 -6.57
N ASN A 292 -15.51 3.59 -5.42
CA ASN A 292 -14.63 4.75 -5.21
C ASN A 292 -13.19 4.38 -4.85
N ALA A 293 -12.92 3.13 -4.45
CA ALA A 293 -11.57 2.67 -4.12
C ALA A 293 -11.03 1.59 -5.05
N TYR A 294 -11.89 0.71 -5.58
CA TYR A 294 -11.47 -0.35 -6.48
C TYR A 294 -11.88 -0.01 -7.92
N LYS A 295 -11.04 0.79 -8.59
CA LYS A 295 -11.21 1.18 -10.00
C LYS A 295 -10.11 0.56 -10.85
N ASN A 296 -10.53 -0.19 -11.86
CA ASN A 296 -9.64 -0.96 -12.74
C ASN A 296 -9.80 -0.55 -14.20
N ASP A 297 -10.17 0.70 -14.49
CA ASP A 297 -10.43 1.17 -15.85
C ASP A 297 -9.23 1.05 -16.78
N HIS A 298 -8.01 0.85 -16.26
CA HIS A 298 -6.80 0.60 -17.03
C HIS A 298 -6.68 -0.83 -17.61
N TRP A 299 -7.45 -1.80 -17.09
CA TRP A 299 -7.44 -3.18 -17.60
C TRP A 299 -8.79 -3.88 -17.65
N ASP A 300 -9.82 -3.40 -16.94
CA ASP A 300 -11.18 -3.93 -16.97
C ASP A 300 -12.08 -3.08 -17.87
N LEU A 301 -12.65 -3.73 -18.89
CA LEU A 301 -13.46 -3.09 -19.92
C LEU A 301 -14.79 -2.56 -19.35
N VAL A 302 -15.32 -3.18 -18.29
CA VAL A 302 -16.54 -2.71 -17.63
C VAL A 302 -16.31 -1.38 -16.92
N ASP A 303 -15.25 -1.28 -16.11
CA ASP A 303 -14.87 0.00 -15.46
C ASP A 303 -14.49 1.06 -16.51
N LYS A 304 -13.77 0.66 -17.56
CA LYS A 304 -13.40 1.56 -18.67
C LYS A 304 -14.63 2.12 -19.38
N ALA A 305 -15.64 1.28 -19.64
CA ALA A 305 -16.87 1.71 -20.30
C ALA A 305 -17.79 2.56 -19.40
N GLU A 306 -17.72 2.40 -18.07
CA GLU A 306 -18.40 3.29 -17.12
C GLU A 306 -17.81 4.72 -17.20
N LYS A 307 -16.48 4.82 -17.32
CA LYS A 307 -15.76 6.10 -17.46
C LYS A 307 -15.87 6.72 -18.86
N ASP A 308 -15.75 5.90 -19.90
CA ASP A 308 -15.80 6.32 -21.30
C ASP A 308 -16.60 5.31 -22.14
N LYS A 309 -17.88 5.62 -22.34
CA LYS A 309 -18.81 4.77 -23.10
C LYS A 309 -18.42 4.63 -24.58
N ALA A 310 -17.67 5.58 -25.14
CA ALA A 310 -17.25 5.55 -26.54
C ALA A 310 -16.04 4.66 -26.76
N TYR A 311 -15.32 4.27 -25.70
CA TYR A 311 -14.08 3.52 -25.78
C TYR A 311 -14.22 2.18 -26.53
N ILE A 312 -15.33 1.47 -26.32
CA ILE A 312 -15.58 0.15 -26.94
C ILE A 312 -15.59 0.25 -28.48
N SER A 313 -15.99 1.39 -29.05
CA SER A 313 -16.01 1.60 -30.50
C SER A 313 -14.62 1.74 -31.11
N ASN A 314 -13.61 2.09 -30.31
CA ASN A 314 -12.23 2.32 -30.76
C ASN A 314 -11.27 1.19 -30.35
N LEU A 315 -11.78 0.15 -29.67
CA LEU A 315 -10.96 -0.94 -29.15
C LEU A 315 -10.52 -1.89 -30.26
N LYS A 316 -9.25 -2.28 -30.25
CA LYS A 316 -8.70 -3.19 -31.27
C LYS A 316 -9.01 -4.65 -30.93
N GLN A 317 -9.14 -5.49 -31.96
CA GLN A 317 -9.49 -6.91 -31.77
C GLN A 317 -8.38 -7.71 -31.06
N GLU A 318 -7.12 -7.31 -31.24
CA GLU A 318 -5.97 -7.90 -30.55
C GLU A 318 -5.95 -7.62 -29.04
N GLU A 319 -6.59 -6.53 -28.61
CA GLU A 319 -6.68 -6.11 -27.20
C GLU A 319 -7.83 -6.79 -26.46
N LEU A 320 -8.71 -7.51 -27.17
CA LEU A 320 -9.84 -8.22 -26.59
C LEU A 320 -9.43 -9.59 -26.02
N PRO A 321 -10.14 -10.06 -24.99
CA PRO A 321 -10.03 -11.44 -24.53
C PRO A 321 -10.55 -12.38 -25.62
N SER A 322 -10.06 -13.62 -25.63
CA SER A 322 -10.42 -14.66 -26.61
C SER A 322 -11.93 -14.80 -26.83
N GLU A 323 -12.71 -14.68 -25.77
CA GLU A 323 -14.16 -14.84 -25.71
C GLU A 323 -14.91 -13.71 -26.44
N LEU A 324 -14.25 -12.56 -26.64
CA LEU A 324 -14.83 -11.39 -27.32
C LEU A 324 -14.24 -11.15 -28.71
N LYS A 325 -13.15 -11.84 -29.08
CA LYS A 325 -12.57 -11.74 -30.43
C LYS A 325 -13.58 -12.19 -31.48
N GLY A 326 -13.70 -11.40 -32.55
CA GLY A 326 -14.64 -11.66 -33.65
C GLY A 326 -16.08 -11.20 -33.38
N LYS A 327 -16.39 -10.68 -32.20
CA LYS A 327 -17.67 -10.00 -31.94
C LYS A 327 -17.64 -8.58 -32.49
N SER A 328 -18.80 -8.11 -32.92
CA SER A 328 -19.01 -6.71 -33.33
C SER A 328 -19.01 -5.78 -32.10
N SER A 329 -18.72 -4.49 -32.31
CA SER A 329 -18.72 -3.50 -31.24
C SER A 329 -20.06 -3.41 -30.51
N THR A 330 -21.19 -3.59 -31.21
CA THR A 330 -22.54 -3.59 -30.62
C THR A 330 -22.77 -4.81 -29.73
N GLU A 331 -22.27 -5.98 -30.11
CA GLU A 331 -22.33 -7.18 -29.27
C GLU A 331 -21.45 -7.02 -28.02
N ILE A 332 -20.25 -6.47 -28.16
CA ILE A 332 -19.35 -6.20 -27.03
C ILE A 332 -20.00 -5.19 -26.07
N GLN A 333 -20.59 -4.10 -26.58
CA GLN A 333 -21.33 -3.14 -25.77
C GLN A 333 -22.46 -3.80 -24.98
N LYS A 334 -23.22 -4.71 -25.62
CA LYS A 334 -24.30 -5.45 -24.96
C LYS A 334 -23.76 -6.36 -23.84
N ILE A 335 -22.66 -7.06 -24.08
CA ILE A 335 -22.01 -7.92 -23.07
C ILE A 335 -21.50 -7.09 -21.90
N VAL A 336 -20.80 -5.97 -22.17
CA VAL A 336 -20.28 -5.06 -21.14
C VAL A 336 -21.42 -4.47 -20.32
N ALA A 337 -22.52 -4.03 -20.95
CA ALA A 337 -23.70 -3.53 -20.25
C ALA A 337 -24.36 -4.60 -19.36
N GLN A 338 -24.43 -5.84 -19.83
CA GLN A 338 -24.91 -6.96 -19.03
C GLN A 338 -24.01 -7.20 -17.81
N LYS A 339 -22.68 -7.27 -17.99
CA LYS A 339 -21.72 -7.46 -16.90
C LYS A 339 -21.73 -6.31 -15.91
N SER A 340 -21.88 -5.08 -16.37
CA SER A 340 -22.06 -3.90 -15.53
C SER A 340 -23.32 -4.04 -14.64
N SER A 341 -24.46 -4.44 -15.21
CA SER A 341 -25.69 -4.64 -14.43
C SER A 341 -25.60 -5.80 -13.44
N GLU A 342 -24.94 -6.91 -13.83
CA GLU A 342 -24.65 -8.04 -12.92
C GLU A 342 -23.78 -7.56 -11.75
N ARG A 343 -22.69 -6.83 -12.04
CA ARG A 343 -21.76 -6.27 -11.06
C ARG A 343 -22.47 -5.37 -10.07
N ASP A 344 -23.30 -4.43 -10.54
CA ASP A 344 -24.04 -3.51 -9.68
C ASP A 344 -24.96 -4.25 -8.69
N LYS A 345 -25.60 -5.34 -9.11
CA LYS A 345 -26.45 -6.16 -8.23
C LYS A 345 -25.62 -6.88 -7.17
N ILE A 346 -24.50 -7.46 -7.57
CA ILE A 346 -23.60 -8.19 -6.67
C ILE A 346 -22.99 -7.23 -5.65
N GLN A 347 -22.55 -6.03 -6.07
CA GLN A 347 -21.99 -5.01 -5.17
C GLN A 347 -23.00 -4.56 -4.11
N LYS A 348 -24.27 -4.37 -4.49
CA LYS A 348 -25.35 -4.05 -3.54
C LYS A 348 -25.60 -5.19 -2.54
N GLU A 349 -25.61 -6.44 -3.01
CA GLU A 349 -25.74 -7.61 -2.14
C GLU A 349 -24.58 -7.70 -1.13
N ILE A 350 -23.34 -7.47 -1.58
CA ILE A 350 -22.15 -7.43 -0.70
C ILE A 350 -22.29 -6.32 0.34
N GLU A 351 -22.75 -5.13 -0.04
CA GLU A 351 -22.94 -4.01 0.89
C GLU A 351 -23.97 -4.33 1.98
N GLU A 352 -25.12 -4.90 1.61
CA GLU A 352 -26.14 -5.33 2.58
C GLU A 352 -25.63 -6.42 3.54
N LEU A 353 -24.91 -7.40 3.00
CA LEU A 353 -24.34 -8.49 3.79
C LEU A 353 -23.21 -8.01 4.71
N SER A 354 -22.37 -7.10 4.23
CA SER A 354 -21.29 -6.48 5.00
C SER A 354 -21.84 -5.74 6.22
N LYS A 355 -22.93 -5.00 6.05
CA LYS A 355 -23.60 -4.33 7.18
C LYS A 355 -24.12 -5.33 8.22
N LYS A 356 -24.84 -6.37 7.77
CA LYS A 356 -25.36 -7.43 8.67
C LYS A 356 -24.24 -8.18 9.39
N ARG A 357 -23.13 -8.41 8.70
CA ARG A 357 -21.91 -9.00 9.26
C ARG A 357 -21.34 -8.13 10.37
N GLN A 358 -21.17 -6.84 10.12
CA GLN A 358 -20.64 -5.91 11.11
C GLN A 358 -21.55 -5.82 12.34
N ASP A 359 -22.87 -5.69 12.14
CA ASP A 359 -23.86 -5.66 13.23
C ASP A 359 -23.79 -6.93 14.11
N PHE A 360 -23.59 -8.10 13.47
CA PHE A 360 -23.43 -9.37 14.18
C PHE A 360 -22.13 -9.42 14.99
N ILE A 361 -21.01 -9.03 14.39
CA ILE A 361 -19.70 -8.98 15.05
C ILE A 361 -19.77 -8.07 16.27
N ASP A 362 -20.36 -6.88 16.14
CA ASP A 362 -20.48 -5.92 17.24
C ASP A 362 -21.38 -6.43 18.37
N ALA A 363 -22.45 -7.16 18.05
CA ALA A 363 -23.30 -7.80 19.04
C ALA A 363 -22.56 -8.92 19.79
N GLU A 364 -21.82 -9.77 19.09
CA GLU A 364 -21.05 -10.86 19.70
C GLU A 364 -19.88 -10.36 20.55
N MET A 365 -19.18 -9.31 20.10
CA MET A 365 -18.11 -8.67 20.86
C MET A 365 -18.61 -8.10 22.19
N LYS A 366 -19.80 -7.45 22.19
CA LYS A 366 -20.44 -6.95 23.41
C LYS A 366 -20.78 -8.08 24.38
N LYS A 367 -21.29 -9.22 23.89
CA LYS A 367 -21.62 -10.39 24.73
C LYS A 367 -20.41 -11.02 25.39
N LYS A 368 -19.28 -11.06 24.69
CA LYS A 368 -18.05 -11.70 25.19
C LYS A 368 -17.28 -10.84 26.21
N GLY A 369 -17.70 -9.60 26.47
CA GLY A 369 -16.95 -8.65 27.28
C GLY A 369 -15.60 -8.25 26.65
N SER A 370 -15.39 -8.64 25.39
CA SER A 370 -14.14 -8.48 24.64
C SER A 370 -14.16 -7.25 23.74
N ALA A 371 -14.89 -6.18 24.12
CA ALA A 371 -15.00 -4.99 23.29
C ALA A 371 -13.63 -4.41 22.89
N ASP A 372 -12.61 -4.61 23.74
CA ASP A 372 -11.22 -4.14 23.59
C ASP A 372 -10.27 -5.16 22.93
N SER A 373 -10.79 -6.28 22.40
CA SER A 373 -9.94 -7.35 21.88
C SER A 373 -9.59 -7.22 20.40
N ASP A 374 -10.24 -6.29 19.70
CA ASP A 374 -9.86 -5.82 18.36
C ASP A 374 -9.52 -4.32 18.39
N ASP A 375 -8.54 -3.96 19.23
CA ASP A 375 -8.26 -2.55 19.55
C ASP A 375 -7.66 -1.79 18.35
N LEU A 376 -6.68 -2.36 17.64
CA LEU A 376 -5.99 -1.60 16.58
C LEU A 376 -6.89 -1.30 15.38
N GLY A 377 -7.64 -2.27 14.87
CA GLY A 377 -8.51 -2.04 13.70
C GLY A 377 -9.54 -0.94 13.97
N LYS A 378 -10.21 -1.03 15.12
CA LYS A 378 -11.18 -0.03 15.59
C LYS A 378 -10.54 1.30 15.94
N ALA A 379 -9.34 1.30 16.51
CA ALA A 379 -8.61 2.52 16.84
C ALA A 379 -8.18 3.27 15.57
N ILE A 380 -7.70 2.55 14.55
CA ILE A 380 -7.38 3.13 13.23
C ILE A 380 -8.65 3.66 12.58
N GLU A 381 -9.74 2.89 12.57
CA GLU A 381 -11.04 3.34 12.04
C GLU A 381 -11.49 4.63 12.72
N LYS A 382 -11.55 4.64 14.06
CA LYS A 382 -11.93 5.81 14.84
C LYS A 382 -11.03 7.01 14.57
N SER A 383 -9.72 6.79 14.46
CA SER A 383 -8.76 7.85 14.12
C SER A 383 -9.02 8.44 12.74
N ILE A 384 -9.28 7.59 11.75
CA ILE A 384 -9.64 8.01 10.39
C ILE A 384 -10.91 8.86 10.45
N LEU A 385 -11.95 8.40 11.15
CA LEU A 385 -13.23 9.11 11.27
C LEU A 385 -13.09 10.47 11.99
N GLU A 386 -12.33 10.52 13.09
CA GLU A 386 -12.06 11.77 13.82
C GLU A 386 -11.32 12.79 12.94
N LEU A 387 -10.30 12.33 12.22
CA LEU A 387 -9.51 13.19 11.33
C LEU A 387 -10.30 13.61 10.09
N ALA A 388 -11.10 12.69 9.52
CA ALA A 388 -12.01 12.95 8.42
C ALA A 388 -12.98 14.07 8.81
N LYS A 389 -13.60 14.00 9.98
CA LYS A 389 -14.49 15.05 10.51
C LYS A 389 -13.77 16.39 10.65
N LYS A 390 -12.53 16.42 11.14
CA LYS A 390 -11.69 17.64 11.23
C LYS A 390 -11.42 18.26 9.85
N ASN A 391 -11.32 17.43 8.81
CA ASN A 391 -11.08 17.86 7.43
C ASN A 391 -12.38 18.07 6.61
N GLY A 392 -13.57 18.05 7.25
CA GLY A 392 -14.85 18.31 6.60
C GLY A 392 -15.49 17.11 5.88
N TYR A 393 -14.99 15.90 6.13
CA TYR A 393 -15.58 14.66 5.62
C TYR A 393 -16.67 14.13 6.56
N SER A 394 -17.63 13.41 5.99
CA SER A 394 -18.68 12.66 6.68
C SER A 394 -18.67 11.20 6.23
N SER A 395 -18.87 10.25 7.14
CA SER A 395 -19.04 8.81 6.84
C SER A 395 -20.50 8.44 6.56
#